data_AF-A0A0F9AIT3-F1
#
_entry.id   AF-A0A0F9AIT3-F1
#
_cell.length_a   1.000
_cell.length_b   1.000
_cell.length_c   1.000
_cell.angle_alpha   90.00
_cell.angle_beta   90.00
_cell.angle_gamma   90.00
#
_symmetry.space_group_name_H-M   'P 1'
#
loop_
_entity.id
_entity.type
_entity.pdbx_description
1 polymer ?
#
loop_
_entity_poly.entity_id
_entity_poly.type
_entity_poly.pdbx_seq_one_letter_code
_entity_poly.pdbx_strand_id
1 'polypeptide(L)'
;MQEQSHDEAKHLCSIVEKATVEAFLQWDAWSEMEIHSDPDLVWTMTDIPFPLLNSVLSPQTPADKLEDRVQGLLDQGRRRSVPMLWWVGSYPQPANIRDYLLTLGLTPAGSLENMTLDLGNWATGKKARPGVSFEEVVDEKGLGIWAKITAEAFDVPPWVQDPLFSANAAPGLGPDKALRHFLAFLDG
;
A
#
# COMPACT_ATOMS: atom_id res chain seq x y z
N MET A 1 19.14 -26.73 5.92
CA MET A 1 19.65 -25.43 5.41
C MET A 1 18.65 -24.76 4.46
N GLN A 2 18.03 -25.49 3.51
CA GLN A 2 16.99 -24.91 2.62
C GLN A 2 15.68 -24.54 3.34
N GLU A 3 15.20 -25.33 4.30
CA GLU A 3 13.96 -25.01 5.05
C GLU A 3 14.10 -23.75 5.91
N GLN A 4 15.24 -23.58 6.59
CA GLN A 4 15.49 -22.44 7.47
C GLN A 4 15.54 -21.10 6.71
N SER A 5 16.07 -21.11 5.48
CA SER A 5 16.06 -19.95 4.58
C SER A 5 14.66 -19.65 4.01
N HIS A 6 13.81 -20.67 3.85
CA HIS A 6 12.45 -20.50 3.38
C HIS A 6 11.53 -19.89 4.45
N ASP A 7 11.67 -20.33 5.70
CA ASP A 7 10.91 -19.79 6.83
C ASP A 7 11.27 -18.33 7.12
N GLU A 8 12.56 -17.99 7.00
CA GLU A 8 13.04 -16.61 7.11
C GLU A 8 12.46 -15.71 6.01
N ALA A 9 12.50 -16.16 4.74
CA ALA A 9 11.92 -15.40 3.63
C ALA A 9 10.42 -15.17 3.81
N LYS A 10 9.68 -16.19 4.28
CA LYS A 10 8.25 -16.10 4.56
C LYS A 10 7.96 -15.11 5.69
N HIS A 11 8.78 -15.11 6.74
CA HIS A 11 8.67 -14.16 7.84
C HIS A 11 8.93 -12.71 7.39
N LEU A 12 9.97 -12.49 6.57
CA LEU A 12 10.26 -11.16 6.03
C LEU A 12 9.15 -10.65 5.11
N CYS A 13 8.58 -11.51 4.27
CA CYS A 13 7.43 -11.15 3.44
C CYS A 13 6.23 -10.73 4.30
N SER A 14 5.93 -11.46 5.37
CA SER A 14 4.80 -11.11 6.25
C SER A 14 5.00 -9.79 6.99
N ILE A 15 6.24 -9.41 7.32
CA ILE A 15 6.55 -8.09 7.88
C ILE A 15 6.21 -6.98 6.89
N VAL A 16 6.63 -7.11 5.62
CA VAL A 16 6.38 -6.09 4.59
C VAL A 16 4.90 -5.99 4.25
N GLU A 17 4.21 -7.13 4.15
CA GLU A 17 2.76 -7.18 3.92
C GLU A 17 2.01 -6.50 5.08
N LYS A 18 2.41 -6.77 6.33
CA LYS A 18 1.82 -6.10 7.50
C LYS A 18 2.06 -4.59 7.50
N ALA A 19 3.28 -4.14 7.20
CA ALA A 19 3.59 -2.71 7.11
C ALA A 19 2.79 -2.02 5.99
N THR A 20 2.55 -2.72 4.88
CA THR A 20 1.70 -2.23 3.79
C THR A 20 0.25 -2.06 4.26
N VAL A 21 -0.30 -3.05 4.96
CA VAL A 21 -1.64 -2.95 5.57
C VAL A 21 -1.69 -1.75 6.54
N GLU A 22 -0.72 -1.64 7.45
CA GLU A 22 -0.67 -0.55 8.44
C GLU A 22 -0.61 0.83 7.78
N ALA A 23 0.06 0.98 6.63
CA ALA A 23 0.10 2.22 5.87
C ALA A 23 -1.28 2.59 5.28
N PHE A 24 -2.02 1.63 4.71
CA PHE A 24 -3.37 1.87 4.20
C PHE A 24 -4.37 2.18 5.31
N LEU A 25 -4.23 1.55 6.48
CA LEU A 25 -5.08 1.84 7.64
C LEU A 25 -4.94 3.29 8.14
N GLN A 26 -3.84 3.98 7.83
CA GLN A 26 -3.72 5.41 8.17
C GLN A 26 -4.76 6.26 7.45
N TRP A 27 -5.22 5.84 6.27
CA TRP A 27 -6.24 6.56 5.50
C TRP A 27 -7.64 6.50 6.11
N ASP A 28 -7.85 5.81 7.24
CA ASP A 28 -9.12 5.85 8.00
C ASP A 28 -9.47 7.29 8.46
N ALA A 29 -8.46 8.15 8.62
CA ALA A 29 -8.67 9.56 8.93
C ALA A 29 -9.28 10.36 7.76
N TRP A 30 -9.27 9.84 6.53
CA TRP A 30 -9.81 10.51 5.36
C TRP A 30 -11.28 10.14 5.17
N SER A 31 -12.17 11.13 5.25
CA SER A 31 -13.62 10.92 5.25
C SER A 31 -14.21 10.29 3.99
N GLU A 32 -13.47 10.29 2.87
CA GLU A 32 -13.91 9.64 1.62
C GLU A 32 -13.51 8.16 1.55
N MET A 33 -12.66 7.71 2.48
CA MET A 33 -12.19 6.34 2.57
C MET A 33 -13.08 5.53 3.50
N GLU A 34 -13.64 4.46 2.97
CA GLU A 34 -14.19 3.38 3.80
C GLU A 34 -13.11 2.32 4.00
N ILE A 35 -12.87 1.97 5.26
CA ILE A 35 -11.93 0.90 5.63
C ILE A 35 -12.68 -0.17 6.41
N HIS A 36 -12.46 -1.42 6.02
CA HIS A 36 -12.82 -2.57 6.82
C HIS A 36 -11.56 -3.34 7.19
N SER A 37 -11.47 -3.69 8.48
CA SER A 37 -10.37 -4.48 9.00
C SER A 37 -10.91 -5.58 9.90
N ASP A 38 -10.83 -6.82 9.45
CA ASP A 38 -11.07 -8.01 10.26
C ASP A 38 -9.86 -8.98 10.18
N PRO A 39 -9.80 -10.04 11.01
CA PRO A 39 -8.67 -10.97 10.99
C PRO A 39 -8.47 -11.72 9.65
N ASP A 40 -9.51 -11.85 8.83
CA ASP A 40 -9.49 -12.61 7.58
C ASP A 40 -9.06 -11.73 6.39
N LEU A 41 -9.25 -10.41 6.47
CA LEU A 41 -9.27 -9.50 5.33
C LEU A 41 -9.22 -8.02 5.77
N VAL A 42 -8.42 -7.22 5.06
CA VAL A 42 -8.51 -5.75 5.08
C VAL A 42 -8.87 -5.25 3.69
N TRP A 43 -9.79 -4.29 3.59
CA TRP A 43 -10.02 -3.59 2.34
C TRP A 43 -10.28 -2.11 2.56
N THR A 44 -9.96 -1.33 1.53
CA THR A 44 -10.21 0.09 1.43
C THR A 44 -11.06 0.36 0.18
N MET A 45 -11.98 1.31 0.25
CA MET A 45 -12.85 1.65 -0.88
C MET A 45 -13.24 3.12 -0.83
N THR A 46 -13.28 3.74 -2.00
CA THR A 46 -13.76 5.11 -2.23
C THR A 46 -14.76 5.12 -3.38
N ASP A 47 -15.37 6.26 -3.68
CA ASP A 47 -16.14 6.45 -4.92
C ASP A 47 -15.26 6.91 -6.10
N ILE A 48 -13.93 6.94 -5.91
CA ILE A 48 -12.97 7.40 -6.91
C ILE A 48 -12.51 6.19 -7.74
N PRO A 49 -12.63 6.20 -9.08
CA PRO A 49 -12.35 5.04 -9.91
C PRO A 49 -10.84 4.82 -10.15
N PHE A 50 -10.03 4.87 -9.10
CA PHE A 50 -8.60 4.59 -9.14
C PHE A 50 -8.27 3.33 -8.31
N PRO A 51 -7.66 2.29 -8.89
CA PRO A 51 -7.49 0.99 -8.22
C PRO A 51 -6.78 1.07 -6.87
N LEU A 52 -5.77 1.94 -6.72
CA LEU A 52 -5.02 2.07 -5.46
C LEU A 52 -5.93 2.47 -4.29
N LEU A 53 -6.92 3.32 -4.54
CA LEU A 53 -7.87 3.80 -3.52
C LEU A 53 -8.97 2.76 -3.22
N ASN A 54 -8.98 1.63 -3.92
CA ASN A 54 -9.97 0.57 -3.83
C ASN A 54 -9.24 -0.78 -3.73
N SER A 55 -8.58 -1.01 -2.60
CA SER A 55 -7.63 -2.10 -2.44
C SER A 55 -8.16 -3.20 -1.51
N VAL A 56 -7.91 -4.45 -1.87
CA VAL A 56 -8.06 -5.61 -1.00
C VAL A 56 -6.67 -6.07 -0.59
N LEU A 57 -6.40 -6.03 0.71
CA LEU A 57 -5.09 -6.26 1.32
C LEU A 57 -5.12 -7.52 2.18
N SER A 58 -4.03 -8.28 2.14
CA SER A 58 -3.77 -9.42 3.01
C SER A 58 -5.01 -10.32 3.23
N PRO A 59 -5.60 -10.89 2.16
CA PRO A 59 -6.60 -11.92 2.36
C PRO A 59 -5.89 -13.09 3.05
N GLN A 60 -6.16 -13.27 4.34
CA GLN A 60 -5.94 -14.52 5.10
C GLN A 60 -7.27 -15.27 5.21
N THR A 61 -8.08 -15.13 4.16
CA THR A 61 -9.46 -15.58 4.16
C THR A 61 -9.49 -17.11 4.23
N PRO A 62 -10.22 -17.70 5.18
CA PRO A 62 -10.42 -19.13 5.22
C PRO A 62 -10.90 -19.68 3.86
N ALA A 63 -10.36 -20.82 3.43
CA ALA A 63 -10.62 -21.36 2.09
C ALA A 63 -12.12 -21.60 1.83
N ASP A 64 -12.89 -21.93 2.87
CA ASP A 64 -14.34 -22.12 2.83
C ASP A 64 -15.13 -20.80 2.66
N LYS A 65 -14.51 -19.64 2.93
CA LYS A 65 -15.11 -18.32 2.76
C LYS A 65 -14.58 -17.55 1.56
N LEU A 66 -13.55 -18.05 0.88
CA LEU A 66 -12.83 -17.33 -0.17
C LEU A 66 -13.77 -16.81 -1.26
N GLU A 67 -14.58 -17.71 -1.81
CA GLU A 67 -15.50 -17.42 -2.91
C GLU A 67 -16.50 -16.33 -2.53
N ASP A 68 -17.21 -16.51 -1.43
CA ASP A 68 -18.22 -15.55 -0.97
C ASP A 68 -17.62 -14.16 -0.70
N ARG A 69 -16.42 -14.11 -0.07
CA ARG A 69 -15.75 -12.84 0.23
C ARG A 69 -15.28 -12.13 -1.05
N VAL A 70 -14.64 -12.85 -1.96
CA VAL A 70 -14.17 -12.30 -3.24
C VAL A 70 -15.34 -11.79 -4.07
N GLN A 71 -16.40 -12.59 -4.25
CA GLN A 71 -17.58 -12.15 -5.00
C GLN A 71 -18.26 -10.96 -4.35
N GLY A 72 -18.41 -10.96 -3.02
CA GLY A 72 -19.00 -9.86 -2.28
C GLY A 72 -18.27 -8.53 -2.50
N LEU A 73 -16.93 -8.54 -2.47
CA LEU A 73 -16.11 -7.35 -2.70
C LEU A 73 -16.15 -6.89 -4.17
N LEU A 74 -16.11 -7.83 -5.12
CA LEU A 74 -16.25 -7.50 -6.54
C LEU A 74 -17.63 -6.90 -6.83
N ASP A 75 -18.69 -7.42 -6.21
CA ASP A 75 -20.04 -6.87 -6.32
C ASP A 75 -20.15 -5.48 -5.68
N GLN A 76 -19.47 -5.23 -4.56
CA GLN A 76 -19.38 -3.88 -3.98
C GLN A 76 -18.70 -2.90 -4.95
N GLY A 77 -17.54 -3.26 -5.51
CA GLY A 77 -16.85 -2.44 -6.50
C GLY A 77 -17.72 -2.17 -7.74
N ARG A 78 -18.41 -3.19 -8.27
CA ARG A 78 -19.37 -3.05 -9.38
C ARG A 78 -20.51 -2.10 -9.03
N ARG A 79 -21.10 -2.20 -7.83
CA ARG A 79 -22.18 -1.30 -7.40
C ARG A 79 -21.74 0.16 -7.32
N ARG A 80 -20.49 0.42 -6.93
CA ARG A 80 -19.90 1.77 -6.87
C ARG A 80 -19.25 2.21 -8.18
N SER A 81 -19.21 1.34 -9.19
CA SER A 81 -18.52 1.59 -10.46
C SER A 81 -17.03 1.92 -10.29
N VAL A 82 -16.36 1.28 -9.32
CA VAL A 82 -14.92 1.42 -9.07
C VAL A 82 -14.17 0.10 -9.32
N PRO A 83 -12.92 0.15 -9.81
CA PRO A 83 -12.10 -1.03 -9.95
C PRO A 83 -11.61 -1.51 -8.58
N MET A 84 -11.37 -2.81 -8.41
CA MET A 84 -10.80 -3.38 -7.18
C MET A 84 -9.38 -3.88 -7.44
N LEU A 85 -8.40 -3.33 -6.73
CA LEU A 85 -7.02 -3.81 -6.74
C LEU A 85 -6.82 -4.89 -5.67
N TRP A 86 -6.29 -6.04 -6.03
CA TRP A 86 -6.02 -7.13 -5.10
C TRP A 86 -4.52 -7.28 -4.86
N TRP A 87 -4.10 -7.10 -3.62
CA TRP A 87 -2.71 -7.30 -3.19
C TRP A 87 -2.53 -8.75 -2.76
N VAL A 88 -1.84 -9.52 -3.61
CA VAL A 88 -1.58 -10.95 -3.36
C VAL A 88 -0.10 -11.16 -3.07
N GLY A 89 0.21 -11.50 -1.82
CA GLY A 89 1.56 -11.77 -1.34
C GLY A 89 2.25 -12.97 -1.98
N SER A 90 3.52 -13.19 -1.61
CA SER A 90 4.32 -14.32 -2.10
C SER A 90 3.87 -15.67 -1.52
N TYR A 91 3.23 -15.65 -0.35
CA TYR A 91 2.75 -16.83 0.37
C TYR A 91 1.27 -16.67 0.76
N PRO A 92 0.37 -16.50 -0.23
CA PRO A 92 -1.02 -16.15 0.06
C PRO A 92 -1.74 -17.26 0.82
N GLN A 93 -2.73 -16.88 1.63
CA GLN A 93 -3.61 -17.79 2.35
C GLN A 93 -5.07 -17.40 2.06
N PRO A 94 -5.79 -18.13 1.21
CA PRO A 94 -5.47 -19.47 0.73
C PRO A 94 -4.53 -19.45 -0.48
N ALA A 95 -3.75 -20.51 -0.65
CA ALA A 95 -2.70 -20.59 -1.68
C ALA A 95 -3.25 -20.46 -3.12
N ASN A 96 -4.51 -20.82 -3.34
CA ASN A 96 -5.17 -20.77 -4.65
C ASN A 96 -5.84 -19.42 -4.98
N ILE A 97 -5.73 -18.40 -4.12
CA ILE A 97 -6.43 -17.13 -4.34
C ILE A 97 -6.06 -16.48 -5.67
N ARG A 98 -4.78 -16.56 -6.08
CA ARG A 98 -4.32 -16.00 -7.35
C ARG A 98 -5.07 -16.63 -8.53
N ASP A 99 -5.10 -17.95 -8.57
CA ASP A 99 -5.77 -18.69 -9.64
C ASP A 99 -7.27 -18.41 -9.64
N TYR A 100 -7.88 -18.32 -8.45
CA TYR A 100 -9.29 -17.98 -8.32
C TYR A 100 -9.61 -16.56 -8.84
N LEU A 101 -8.79 -15.55 -8.55
CA LEU A 101 -9.00 -14.21 -9.09
C LEU A 101 -8.90 -14.19 -10.64
N LEU A 102 -8.00 -14.98 -11.21
CA LEU A 102 -7.85 -15.11 -12.67
C LEU A 102 -9.09 -15.75 -13.33
N THR A 103 -9.71 -16.76 -12.72
CA THR A 103 -10.93 -17.38 -13.27
C THR A 103 -12.12 -16.41 -13.27
N LEU A 104 -12.09 -15.39 -12.41
CA LEU A 104 -13.08 -14.31 -12.36
C LEU A 104 -12.80 -13.16 -13.34
N GLY A 105 -11.73 -13.27 -14.14
CA GLY A 105 -11.37 -12.29 -15.16
C GLY A 105 -10.57 -11.10 -14.65
N LEU A 106 -10.08 -11.14 -13.41
CA LEU A 106 -9.08 -10.16 -12.97
C LEU A 106 -7.76 -10.42 -13.72
N THR A 107 -7.00 -9.35 -13.93
CA THR A 107 -5.71 -9.42 -14.63
C THR A 107 -4.60 -8.95 -13.69
N PRO A 108 -3.37 -9.51 -13.81
CA PRO A 108 -2.23 -9.01 -13.06
C PRO A 108 -1.96 -7.54 -13.37
N ALA A 109 -2.04 -6.68 -12.36
CA ALA A 109 -1.76 -5.25 -12.50
C ALA A 109 -0.25 -4.93 -12.45
N GLY A 110 0.53 -5.79 -11.81
CA GLY A 110 1.98 -5.65 -11.67
C GLY A 110 2.53 -6.57 -10.58
N SER A 111 3.84 -6.50 -10.37
CA SER A 111 4.53 -7.14 -9.26
C SER A 111 5.42 -6.11 -8.57
N LEU A 112 5.42 -6.10 -7.24
CA LEU A 112 6.36 -5.31 -6.46
C LEU A 112 7.39 -6.24 -5.83
N GLU A 113 8.65 -5.85 -5.94
CA GLU A 113 9.74 -6.52 -5.24
C GLU A 113 9.86 -5.95 -3.83
N ASN A 114 9.65 -6.80 -2.83
CA ASN A 114 9.82 -6.42 -1.45
C ASN A 114 11.30 -6.47 -1.07
N MET A 115 11.78 -5.40 -0.43
CA MET A 115 13.13 -5.32 0.11
C MET A 115 13.05 -5.10 1.62
N THR A 116 13.89 -5.81 2.36
CA THR A 116 14.02 -5.65 3.81
C THR A 116 15.46 -5.36 4.18
N LEU A 117 15.67 -4.47 5.14
CA LEU A 117 16.99 -4.12 5.67
C LEU A 117 16.95 -4.10 7.19
N ASP A 118 17.83 -4.83 7.84
CA ASP A 118 18.02 -4.76 9.29
C ASP A 118 18.71 -3.43 9.65
N LEU A 119 17.96 -2.54 10.29
CA LEU A 119 18.45 -1.23 10.72
C LEU A 119 19.31 -1.31 12.00
N GLY A 120 19.21 -2.38 12.80
CA GLY A 120 19.95 -2.52 14.06
C GLY A 120 21.46 -2.65 13.86
N ASN A 121 21.87 -3.22 12.72
CA ASN A 121 23.26 -3.37 12.32
C ASN A 121 23.63 -2.45 11.13
N TRP A 122 22.74 -1.54 10.75
CA TRP A 122 23.00 -0.64 9.63
C TRP A 122 23.99 0.45 10.04
N ALA A 123 25.23 0.31 9.58
CA ALA A 123 26.20 1.38 9.69
C ALA A 123 25.78 2.51 8.73
N THR A 124 25.34 3.64 9.28
CA THR A 124 25.08 4.90 8.57
C THR A 124 26.40 5.52 8.09
N GLY A 125 27.09 4.83 7.17
CA GLY A 125 28.45 5.15 6.75
C GLY A 125 28.57 5.95 5.46
N LYS A 126 27.50 6.02 4.65
CA LYS A 126 27.51 6.83 3.43
C LYS A 126 26.96 8.21 3.74
N LYS A 127 27.86 9.21 3.72
CA LYS A 127 27.44 10.62 3.70
C LYS A 127 26.51 10.84 2.51
N ALA A 128 25.47 11.64 2.72
CA ALA A 128 24.63 12.13 1.63
C ALA A 128 25.52 12.73 0.53
N ARG A 129 25.10 12.55 -0.73
CA ARG A 129 25.78 13.17 -1.88
C ARG A 129 25.91 14.68 -1.60
N PRO A 130 27.08 15.30 -1.84
CA PRO A 130 27.21 16.75 -1.70
C PRO A 130 26.11 17.48 -2.49
N GLY A 131 25.50 18.50 -1.89
CA GLY A 131 24.37 19.23 -2.45
C GLY A 131 23.00 18.62 -2.16
N VAL A 132 22.91 17.38 -1.66
CA VAL A 132 21.61 16.77 -1.33
C VAL A 132 21.24 17.01 0.14
N SER A 133 20.09 17.65 0.37
CA SER A 133 19.44 17.72 1.68
C SER A 133 18.18 16.85 1.70
N PHE A 134 17.81 16.38 2.89
CA PHE A 134 16.56 15.67 3.13
C PHE A 134 15.75 16.43 4.15
N GLU A 135 14.48 16.64 3.84
CA GLU A 135 13.55 17.36 4.70
C GLU A 135 12.31 16.49 4.93
N GLU A 136 11.85 16.47 6.17
CA GLU A 136 10.56 15.86 6.50
C GLU A 136 9.42 16.80 6.11
N VAL A 137 8.37 16.23 5.54
CA VAL A 137 7.17 16.97 5.19
C VAL A 137 6.33 17.17 6.45
N VAL A 138 6.23 18.43 6.87
CA VAL A 138 5.48 18.83 8.09
C VAL A 138 4.29 19.74 7.79
N ASP A 139 4.10 20.12 6.52
CA ASP A 139 3.02 20.99 6.07
C ASP A 139 2.47 20.59 4.70
N GLU A 140 1.31 21.16 4.36
CA GLU A 140 0.60 20.88 3.12
C GLU A 140 1.39 21.33 1.87
N LYS A 141 2.25 22.35 1.99
CA LYS A 141 3.08 22.80 0.88
C LYS A 141 4.09 21.72 0.51
N GLY A 142 4.79 21.17 1.49
CA GLY A 142 5.70 20.04 1.31
C GLY A 142 4.96 18.81 0.79
N LEU A 143 3.77 18.52 1.32
CA LEU A 143 2.98 17.38 0.86
C LEU A 143 2.54 17.56 -0.60
N GLY A 144 2.23 18.79 -1.03
CA GLY A 144 1.88 19.08 -2.43
C GLY A 144 3.04 18.78 -3.38
N ILE A 145 4.27 19.14 -2.99
CA ILE A 145 5.48 18.81 -3.76
C ILE A 145 5.66 17.29 -3.79
N TRP A 146 5.54 16.63 -2.65
CA TRP A 146 5.66 15.18 -2.53
C TRP A 146 4.63 14.45 -3.39
N ALA A 147 3.36 14.84 -3.31
CA ALA A 147 2.27 14.22 -4.06
C ALA A 147 2.46 14.38 -5.57
N LYS A 148 2.93 15.55 -6.02
CA LYS A 148 3.26 15.78 -7.43
C LYS A 148 4.39 14.86 -7.91
N ILE A 149 5.50 14.79 -7.17
CA ILE A 149 6.64 13.94 -7.53
C ILE A 149 6.22 12.47 -7.56
N THR A 150 5.50 12.01 -6.55
CA THR A 150 4.97 10.64 -6.48
C THR A 150 4.06 10.37 -7.67
N ALA A 151 3.16 11.29 -7.99
CA ALA A 151 2.24 11.09 -9.10
C ALA A 151 2.96 10.99 -10.44
N GLU A 152 3.96 11.84 -10.69
CA GLU A 152 4.79 11.77 -11.90
C GLU A 152 5.63 10.50 -11.96
N ALA A 153 6.23 10.08 -10.84
CA ALA A 153 7.11 8.92 -10.78
C ALA A 153 6.37 7.59 -10.99
N PHE A 154 5.10 7.53 -10.59
CA PHE A 154 4.27 6.33 -10.68
C PHE A 154 3.20 6.42 -11.78
N ASP A 155 3.34 7.35 -12.73
CA ASP A 155 2.40 7.57 -13.84
C ASP A 155 0.93 7.70 -13.38
N VAL A 156 0.73 8.31 -12.20
CA VAL A 156 -0.59 8.53 -11.65
C VAL A 156 -1.28 9.65 -12.45
N PRO A 157 -2.51 9.43 -12.93
CA PRO A 157 -3.24 10.45 -13.67
C PRO A 157 -3.43 11.75 -12.87
N PRO A 158 -3.39 12.93 -13.50
CA PRO A 158 -3.54 14.21 -12.80
C PRO A 158 -4.79 14.32 -11.92
N TRP A 159 -5.92 13.73 -12.34
CA TRP A 159 -7.18 13.75 -11.60
C TRP A 159 -7.15 12.95 -10.28
N VAL A 160 -6.12 12.13 -10.06
CA VAL A 160 -5.92 11.34 -8.83
C VAL A 160 -5.00 12.08 -7.83
N GLN A 161 -4.32 13.14 -8.27
CA GLN A 161 -3.35 13.85 -7.42
C GLN A 161 -4.00 14.45 -6.17
N ASP A 162 -5.15 15.13 -6.33
CA ASP A 162 -5.87 15.73 -5.21
C ASP A 162 -6.41 14.66 -4.22
N PRO A 163 -7.02 13.54 -4.69
CA PRO A 163 -7.31 12.40 -3.82
C PRO A 163 -6.11 11.85 -3.06
N LEU A 164 -4.97 11.64 -3.73
CA LEU A 164 -3.77 11.13 -3.08
C LEU A 164 -3.21 12.11 -2.06
N PHE A 165 -3.19 13.40 -2.39
CA PHE A 165 -2.83 14.43 -1.44
C PHE A 165 -3.75 14.36 -0.21
N SER A 166 -5.06 14.30 -0.42
CA SER A 166 -6.05 14.30 0.67
C SER A 166 -5.92 13.07 1.57
N ALA A 167 -5.76 11.88 0.97
CA ALA A 167 -5.53 10.63 1.70
C ALA A 167 -4.26 10.69 2.55
N ASN A 168 -3.18 11.29 2.03
CA ASN A 168 -1.91 11.41 2.76
C ASN A 168 -1.88 12.57 3.77
N ALA A 169 -2.71 13.60 3.60
CA ALA A 169 -2.84 14.71 4.53
C ALA A 169 -3.69 14.35 5.76
N ALA A 170 -4.73 13.53 5.57
CA ALA A 170 -5.72 13.23 6.59
C ALA A 170 -5.18 12.66 7.92
N PRO A 171 -4.15 11.77 7.95
CA PRO A 171 -3.55 11.30 9.20
C PRO A 171 -2.82 12.41 9.99
N GLY A 172 -2.60 13.57 9.35
CA GLY A 172 -1.77 14.66 9.81
C GLY A 172 -0.31 14.50 9.40
N LEU A 173 0.45 15.59 9.52
CA LEU A 173 1.86 15.67 9.09
C LEU A 173 2.79 15.88 10.30
N GLY A 174 4.05 15.44 10.15
CA GLY A 174 5.10 15.65 11.12
C GLY A 174 5.65 14.39 11.80
N PRO A 175 6.66 14.56 12.68
CA PRO A 175 7.52 13.47 13.16
C PRO A 175 6.81 12.47 14.08
N ASP A 176 5.70 12.88 14.71
CA ASP A 176 4.92 12.04 15.63
C ASP A 176 3.83 11.22 14.91
N LYS A 177 3.78 11.29 13.58
CA LYS A 177 2.79 10.59 12.76
C LYS A 177 3.30 9.23 12.31
N ALA A 178 2.39 8.28 12.15
CA ALA A 178 2.71 6.94 11.67
C ALA A 178 3.08 6.94 10.18
N LEU A 179 2.36 7.74 9.38
CA LEU A 179 2.70 7.98 7.98
C LEU A 179 3.54 9.25 7.87
N ARG A 180 4.78 9.12 7.41
CA ARG A 180 5.74 10.21 7.29
C ARG A 180 6.28 10.28 5.87
N HIS A 181 6.43 11.49 5.37
CA HIS A 181 6.89 11.75 4.02
C HIS A 181 8.17 12.57 4.07
N PHE A 182 9.07 12.31 3.12
CA PHE A 182 10.36 12.98 3.04
C PHE A 182 10.57 13.47 1.62
N LEU A 183 11.18 14.64 1.50
CA LEU A 183 11.63 15.22 0.25
C LEU A 183 13.16 15.27 0.25
N ALA A 184 13.74 15.07 -0.93
CA ALA A 184 15.15 15.30 -1.18
C ALA A 184 15.31 16.47 -2.13
N PHE A 185 16.17 17.41 -1.79
CA PHE A 185 16.49 18.59 -2.59
C PHE A 185 17.94 18.52 -3.06
N LEU A 186 18.23 19.07 -4.23
CA LEU A 186 19.57 19.17 -4.78
C LEU A 186 19.92 20.64 -4.94
N ASP A 187 20.93 21.08 -4.18
CA ASP A 187 21.41 22.46 -4.11
C ASP A 187 20.38 23.47 -3.58
N GLY A 188 19.47 22.99 -2.72
CA GLY A 188 18.36 23.76 -2.15
C GLY A 188 17.12 23.72 -3.03
#